data_AF-A0A7Y5J6T0-F1
#
_entry.id   AF-A0A7Y5J6T0-F1
#
_cell.length_a   1.000
_cell.length_b   1.000
_cell.length_c   1.000
_cell.angle_alpha   90.00
_cell.angle_beta   90.00
_cell.angle_gamma   90.00
#
_symmetry.space_group_name_H-M   'P 1'
#
loop_
_entity.id
_entity.type
_entity.pdbx_description
1 polymer ?
#
loop_
_entity_poly.entity_id
_entity_poly.type
_entity_poly.pdbx_seq_one_letter_code
_entity_poly.pdbx_strand_id
1 'polypeptide(L)'
;MPEFNYKPLVAVASATILIVLITIVLPSFFKTWFVYETGNFRMLPAIGPILAFGLLARWRVRKIAIGFFAIGLCFSLVAFFGADASFYPGYALLVALQVLLLWVLMGDGLKGYLDGGELKEQEQMSEYGR
;
A
#
# COMPACT_ATOMS: atom_id res chain seq x y z
N MET A 1 7.88 -2.98 -32.67
CA MET A 1 6.69 -2.76 -31.84
C MET A 1 7.17 -2.45 -30.43
N PRO A 2 6.79 -1.33 -29.79
CA PRO A 2 7.24 -1.06 -28.43
C PRO A 2 6.65 -2.12 -27.50
N GLU A 3 7.50 -2.91 -26.84
CA GLU A 3 7.08 -3.84 -25.79
C GLU A 3 6.53 -3.02 -24.62
N PHE A 4 5.21 -3.07 -24.44
CA PHE A 4 4.55 -2.46 -23.30
C PHE A 4 4.96 -3.23 -22.04
N ASN A 5 5.78 -2.63 -21.18
CA ASN A 5 6.17 -3.24 -19.92
C ASN A 5 5.00 -3.11 -18.92
N TYR A 6 4.22 -4.18 -18.74
CA TYR A 6 3.04 -4.20 -17.86
C TYR A 6 3.38 -4.26 -16.36
N LYS A 7 4.60 -4.66 -16.00
CA LYS A 7 5.05 -4.83 -14.60
C LYS A 7 4.77 -3.59 -13.71
N PRO A 8 5.10 -2.35 -14.12
CA PRO A 8 4.79 -1.15 -13.33
C PRO A 8 3.29 -0.91 -13.14
N LEU A 9 2.49 -1.12 -14.18
CA LEU A 9 1.03 -0.96 -14.11
C LEU A 9 0.39 -1.95 -13.14
N VAL A 10 0.83 -3.22 -13.19
CA VAL A 10 0.36 -4.26 -12.26
C VAL A 10 0.73 -3.93 -10.82
N ALA A 11 1.92 -3.37 -10.57
CA ALA A 11 2.34 -2.95 -9.22
C ALA A 11 1.45 -1.81 -8.66
N VAL A 12 1.10 -0.82 -9.48
CA VAL A 12 0.22 0.29 -9.06
C VAL A 12 -1.21 -0.19 -8.82
N ALA A 13 -1.73 -1.02 -9.73
CA ALA A 13 -3.07 -1.58 -9.61
C ALA A 13 -3.19 -2.44 -8.35
N SER A 14 -2.21 -3.33 -8.10
CA SER A 14 -2.19 -4.14 -6.89
C SER A 14 -2.06 -3.30 -5.62
N ALA A 15 -1.16 -2.31 -5.58
CA ALA A 15 -1.04 -1.39 -4.45
C ALA A 15 -2.36 -0.66 -4.16
N THR A 16 -3.01 -0.13 -5.22
CA THR A 16 -4.30 0.57 -5.11
C THR A 16 -5.39 -0.35 -4.56
N ILE A 17 -5.52 -1.56 -5.12
CA ILE A 17 -6.51 -2.54 -4.68
C ILE A 17 -6.28 -2.90 -3.21
N LEU A 18 -5.03 -3.15 -2.81
CA LEU A 18 -4.67 -3.49 -1.43
C LEU A 18 -5.00 -2.34 -0.47
N ILE A 19 -4.70 -1.10 -0.84
CA ILE A 19 -5.04 0.07 -0.02
C ILE A 19 -6.55 0.14 0.19
N VAL A 20 -7.35 0.06 -0.88
CA VAL A 20 -8.81 0.09 -0.80
C VAL A 20 -9.35 -1.08 0.03
N LEU A 21 -8.78 -2.27 -0.16
CA LEU A 21 -9.15 -3.47 0.59
C LEU A 21 -8.93 -3.26 2.09
N ILE A 22 -7.75 -2.78 2.49
CA ILE A 22 -7.36 -2.56 3.89
C ILE A 22 -8.18 -1.42 4.53
N THR A 23 -8.40 -0.30 3.83
CA THR A 23 -8.99 0.90 4.44
C THR A 23 -10.50 1.01 4.32
N ILE A 24 -11.12 0.33 3.36
CA ILE A 24 -12.56 0.42 3.11
C ILE A 24 -13.23 -0.95 3.28
N VAL A 25 -12.80 -1.95 2.52
CA VAL A 25 -13.55 -3.21 2.39
C VAL A 25 -13.49 -4.02 3.68
N LEU A 26 -12.30 -4.26 4.23
CA LEU A 26 -12.12 -5.04 5.46
C LEU A 26 -12.88 -4.43 6.66
N PRO A 27 -12.72 -3.14 6.98
CA PRO A 27 -13.48 -2.51 8.07
C PRO A 27 -15.00 -2.49 7.84
N SER A 28 -15.47 -2.48 6.58
CA SER A 28 -16.90 -2.41 6.27
C SER A 28 -17.59 -3.76 6.37
N PHE A 29 -16.94 -4.84 5.91
CA PHE A 29 -17.52 -6.18 5.85
C PHE A 29 -17.19 -7.04 7.09
N PHE A 30 -16.02 -6.84 7.71
CA PHE A 30 -15.58 -7.61 8.88
C PHE A 30 -15.59 -6.77 10.15
N LYS A 31 -16.65 -5.97 10.36
CA LYS A 31 -16.78 -5.08 11.53
C LYS A 31 -16.55 -5.81 12.86
N THR A 32 -17.02 -7.05 12.98
CA THR A 32 -16.85 -7.88 14.19
C THR A 32 -15.40 -8.21 14.51
N TRP A 33 -14.49 -8.14 13.53
CA TRP A 33 -13.06 -8.42 13.71
C TRP A 33 -12.23 -7.14 13.92
N PHE A 34 -12.81 -5.96 13.72
CA PHE A 34 -12.07 -4.69 13.70
C PHE A 34 -12.73 -3.56 14.51
N VAL A 35 -13.95 -3.75 15.00
CA VAL A 35 -14.71 -2.77 15.77
C VAL A 35 -15.10 -3.41 17.10
N TYR A 36 -14.44 -3.00 18.19
CA TYR A 36 -14.99 -3.19 19.53
C TYR A 36 -16.33 -2.44 19.61
N GLU A 37 -17.31 -2.98 20.33
CA GLU A 37 -18.63 -2.36 20.54
C GLU A 37 -18.57 -0.90 21.03
N THR A 38 -17.42 -0.45 21.55
CA THR A 38 -17.15 0.94 21.95
C THR A 38 -16.89 1.92 20.79
N GLY A 39 -16.92 1.47 19.54
CA GLY A 39 -17.13 2.34 18.38
C GLY A 39 -15.95 3.21 17.92
N ASN A 40 -14.71 3.00 18.40
CA ASN A 40 -13.65 3.99 18.21
C ASN A 40 -12.31 3.53 17.60
N PHE A 41 -12.28 2.41 16.87
CA PHE A 41 -11.12 2.09 16.01
C PHE A 41 -11.51 2.08 14.54
N ARG A 42 -11.88 3.25 14.02
CA ARG A 42 -11.81 3.48 12.58
C ARG A 42 -10.35 3.78 12.25
N MET A 43 -9.56 2.76 11.90
CA MET A 43 -8.28 2.98 11.23
C MET A 43 -8.54 3.93 10.06
N LEU A 44 -7.99 5.15 10.14
CA LEU A 44 -8.41 6.34 9.39
C LEU A 44 -8.83 6.03 7.93
N PRO A 45 -10.13 5.91 7.64
CA PRO A 45 -10.61 5.41 6.34
C PRO A 45 -10.39 6.41 5.21
N ALA A 46 -10.11 7.68 5.52
CA ALA A 46 -9.94 8.75 4.54
C ALA A 46 -8.52 8.81 3.93
N ILE A 47 -7.48 8.38 4.66
CA ILE A 47 -6.09 8.53 4.20
C ILE A 47 -5.74 7.49 3.13
N GLY A 48 -6.28 6.27 3.24
CA GLY A 48 -6.08 5.20 2.24
C GLY A 48 -6.47 5.63 0.83
N PRO A 49 -7.72 6.08 0.59
CA PRO A 49 -8.18 6.53 -0.72
C PRO A 49 -7.36 7.67 -1.31
N ILE A 50 -6.91 8.61 -0.47
CA ILE A 50 -6.05 9.73 -0.89
C ILE A 50 -4.68 9.20 -1.36
N LEU A 51 -4.08 8.24 -0.64
CA LEU A 51 -2.82 7.62 -1.03
C LEU A 51 -2.96 6.76 -2.29
N ALA A 52 -4.07 6.03 -2.43
CA ALA A 52 -4.40 5.26 -3.64
C ALA A 52 -4.55 6.18 -4.86
N PHE A 53 -5.30 7.28 -4.71
CA PHE A 53 -5.45 8.28 -5.77
C PHE A 53 -4.12 8.95 -6.13
N GLY A 54 -3.32 9.33 -5.12
CA GLY A 54 -2.00 9.90 -5.33
C GLY A 54 -1.05 8.95 -6.06
N LEU A 55 -1.13 7.64 -5.81
CA LEU A 55 -0.37 6.61 -6.54
C LEU A 55 -0.81 6.52 -8.01
N LEU A 56 -2.12 6.50 -8.28
CA LEU A 56 -2.66 6.49 -9.64
C LEU A 56 -2.28 7.74 -10.43
N ALA A 57 -2.36 8.91 -9.77
CA ALA A 57 -2.01 10.22 -10.31
C ALA A 57 -0.49 10.45 -10.43
N ARG A 58 0.34 9.44 -10.14
CA ARG A 58 1.82 9.48 -10.18
C ARG A 58 2.45 10.53 -9.28
N TRP A 59 1.83 10.84 -8.15
CA TRP A 59 2.42 11.77 -7.19
C TRP A 59 3.62 11.12 -6.49
N ARG A 60 4.59 11.94 -6.07
CA ARG A 60 5.75 11.51 -5.25
C ARG A 60 5.36 11.16 -3.80
N VAL A 61 4.15 10.65 -3.59
CA VAL A 61 3.60 10.23 -2.30
C VAL A 61 4.05 8.84 -1.87
N ARG A 62 4.83 8.11 -2.69
CA ARG A 62 5.33 6.77 -2.36
C ARG A 62 5.99 6.69 -0.99
N LYS A 63 6.90 7.63 -0.70
CA LYS A 63 7.61 7.66 0.59
C LYS A 63 6.65 7.92 1.75
N ILE A 64 5.64 8.78 1.52
CA ILE A 64 4.58 9.07 2.49
C ILE A 64 3.72 7.83 2.73
N ALA A 65 3.32 7.13 1.65
CA ALA A 65 2.56 5.88 1.73
C ALA A 65 3.33 4.80 2.51
N ILE A 66 4.61 4.59 2.21
CA ILE A 66 5.47 3.63 2.94
C ILE A 66 5.52 4.00 4.43
N GLY A 67 5.80 5.26 4.77
CA GLY A 67 5.85 5.70 6.16
C GLY A 67 4.52 5.49 6.88
N PHE A 68 3.41 5.84 6.23
CA PHE A 68 2.07 5.70 6.80
C PHE A 68 1.69 4.24 7.06
N PHE A 69 1.89 3.36 6.08
CA PHE A 69 1.61 1.92 6.24
C PHE A 69 2.63 1.22 7.15
N ALA A 70 3.87 1.69 7.26
CA ALA A 70 4.82 1.17 8.25
C ALA A 70 4.39 1.51 9.67
N ILE A 71 3.95 2.75 9.92
CA ILE A 71 3.37 3.14 11.22
C ILE A 71 2.11 2.32 11.50
N GLY A 72 1.21 2.18 10.52
CA GLY A 72 0.00 1.35 10.63
C GLY A 72 0.30 -0.11 10.98
N LEU A 73 1.36 -0.69 10.40
CA LEU A 73 1.82 -2.04 10.69
C LEU A 73 2.31 -2.15 12.14
N CYS A 74 3.14 -1.21 12.62
CA CYS A 74 3.60 -1.18 14.00
C CYS A 74 2.43 -1.12 14.99
N PHE A 75 1.46 -0.24 14.76
CA PHE A 75 0.24 -0.17 15.59
C PHE A 75 -0.55 -1.48 15.56
N SER A 76 -0.64 -2.13 14.40
CA SER A 76 -1.37 -3.40 14.25
C SER A 76 -0.67 -4.55 14.97
N LEU A 77 0.66 -4.58 14.98
CA LEU A 77 1.44 -5.56 15.73
C LEU A 77 1.29 -5.35 17.24
N VAL A 78 1.41 -4.11 17.72
CA VAL A 78 1.19 -3.80 19.14
C VAL A 78 -0.23 -4.17 19.56
N ALA A 79 -1.22 -3.84 18.74
CA ALA A 79 -2.61 -4.22 18.98
C ALA A 79 -2.82 -5.73 18.97
N PHE A 80 -2.14 -6.48 18.09
CA PHE A 80 -2.22 -7.94 18.06
C PHE A 80 -1.76 -8.57 19.38
N PHE A 81 -0.68 -8.07 19.99
CA PHE A 81 -0.20 -8.56 21.29
C PHE A 81 -1.09 -8.15 22.47
N GLY A 82 -1.86 -7.07 22.34
CA GLY A 82 -2.74 -6.55 23.40
C GLY A 82 -4.23 -6.89 23.23
N ALA A 83 -4.62 -7.52 22.11
CA ALA A 83 -6.03 -7.79 21.80
C ALA A 83 -6.54 -9.08 22.45
N ASP A 84 -7.86 -9.13 22.65
CA ASP A 84 -8.55 -10.36 22.99
C ASP A 84 -8.51 -11.37 21.82
N ALA A 85 -8.54 -12.66 22.15
CA ALA A 85 -8.39 -13.76 21.19
C ALA A 85 -9.43 -13.75 20.05
N SER A 86 -10.59 -13.13 20.27
CA SER A 86 -11.65 -12.94 19.26
C SER A 86 -11.24 -12.03 18.10
N PHE A 87 -10.26 -11.13 18.30
CA PHE A 87 -9.80 -10.17 17.29
C PHE A 87 -8.51 -10.58 16.57
N TYR A 88 -7.82 -11.62 17.06
CA TYR A 88 -6.60 -12.16 16.44
C TYR A 88 -6.70 -12.45 14.94
N PRO A 89 -7.76 -13.09 14.42
CA PRO A 89 -7.84 -13.34 12.97
C PRO A 89 -7.90 -12.05 12.16
N GLY A 90 -8.57 -11.00 12.68
CA GLY A 90 -8.62 -9.69 12.05
C GLY A 90 -7.25 -9.03 11.99
N TYR A 91 -6.58 -8.92 13.14
CA TYR A 91 -5.25 -8.30 13.21
C TYR A 91 -4.19 -9.09 12.44
N ALA A 92 -4.22 -10.43 12.47
CA ALA A 92 -3.29 -11.26 11.69
C ALA A 92 -3.47 -11.03 10.17
N LEU A 93 -4.71 -11.00 9.68
CA LEU A 93 -5.00 -10.72 8.28
C LEU A 93 -4.56 -9.31 7.88
N LEU A 94 -4.80 -8.33 8.75
CA LEU A 94 -4.44 -6.93 8.51
C LEU A 94 -2.91 -6.73 8.49
N VAL A 95 -2.18 -7.39 9.40
CA VAL A 95 -0.71 -7.42 9.40
C VAL A 95 -0.19 -8.05 8.10
N ALA A 96 -0.72 -9.21 7.69
CA ALA A 96 -0.31 -9.87 6.46
C ALA A 96 -0.51 -8.97 5.22
N LEU A 97 -1.67 -8.32 5.12
CA LEU A 97 -1.99 -7.41 4.01
C LEU A 97 -1.12 -6.14 4.02
N GLN A 98 -0.84 -5.56 5.19
CA GLN A 98 0.06 -4.42 5.28
C GLN A 98 1.50 -4.77 4.90
N VAL A 99 2.00 -5.95 5.30
CA VAL A 99 3.33 -6.43 4.86
C VAL A 99 3.36 -6.61 3.35
N LEU A 100 2.33 -7.22 2.77
CA LEU A 100 2.23 -7.42 1.32
C LEU A 100 2.18 -6.07 0.59
N LEU A 101 1.39 -5.12 1.08
CA LEU A 101 1.33 -3.77 0.53
C LEU A 101 2.68 -3.05 0.62
N LEU A 102 3.38 -3.13 1.76
CA LEU A 102 4.70 -2.54 1.93
C LEU A 102 5.72 -3.14 0.97
N TRP A 103 5.68 -4.46 0.74
CA TRP A 103 6.49 -5.11 -0.28
C TRP A 103 6.22 -4.49 -1.65
N VAL A 104 4.95 -4.42 -2.07
CA VAL A 104 4.58 -3.83 -3.38
C VAL A 104 5.02 -2.36 -3.47
N LEU A 105 4.85 -1.59 -2.40
CA LEU A 105 5.29 -0.18 -2.33
C LEU A 105 6.81 -0.04 -2.43
N MET A 106 7.58 -0.95 -1.83
CA MET A 106 9.04 -0.95 -1.87
C MET A 106 9.61 -1.53 -3.18
N GLY A 107 8.81 -2.28 -3.94
CA GLY A 107 9.20 -2.88 -5.21
C GLY A 107 9.59 -1.86 -6.30
N ASP A 108 10.52 -2.28 -7.16
CA ASP A 108 11.05 -1.46 -8.25
C ASP A 108 10.01 -1.14 -9.32
N GLY A 109 8.98 -1.98 -9.48
CA GLY A 109 7.90 -1.76 -10.44
C GLY A 109 7.11 -0.49 -10.15
N LEU A 110 6.78 -0.23 -8.88
CA LEU A 110 6.08 0.99 -8.49
C LEU A 110 7.00 2.21 -8.54
N LYS A 111 8.28 2.04 -8.18
CA LYS A 111 9.29 3.09 -8.31
C LYS A 111 9.42 3.57 -9.76
N GLY A 112 9.62 2.64 -10.68
CA GLY A 112 9.76 2.94 -12.11
C GLY A 112 8.51 3.56 -12.73
N TYR A 113 7.32 3.23 -12.22
CA TYR A 113 6.07 3.87 -12.64
C TYR A 113 5.98 5.34 -12.21
N LEU A 114 6.35 5.63 -10.97
CA LEU A 114 6.23 6.97 -10.38
C LEU A 114 7.36 7.91 -10.82
N ASP A 115 8.55 7.37 -11.06
CA ASP A 115 9.70 8.10 -11.61
C ASP A 115 9.60 8.26 -13.15
N GLY A 116 8.43 7.97 -13.76
CA GLY A 116 8.12 8.39 -15.12
C GLY A 116 8.98 7.77 -16.22
N GLY A 117 9.63 6.62 -15.98
CA GLY A 117 10.52 6.03 -16.99
C GLY A 117 11.88 6.73 -17.12
N GLU A 118 12.30 7.56 -16.17
CA GLU A 118 13.66 8.17 -16.13
C GLU A 118 14.81 7.15 -16.19
N LEU A 119 14.55 5.88 -15.86
CA LEU A 119 15.52 4.78 -16.07
C LEU A 119 15.89 4.59 -17.55
N LYS A 120 14.97 4.85 -18.49
CA LYS A 120 15.26 4.74 -19.93
C LYS A 120 16.02 5.94 -20.48
N GLU A 121 15.80 7.16 -19.98
CA GLU A 121 16.57 8.34 -20.42
C GLU A 121 18.02 8.30 -19.93
N GLN A 122 18.28 7.77 -18.73
CA GLN A 122 19.66 7.64 -18.23
C GLN A 122 20.45 6.52 -18.93
N GLU A 123 19.83 5.39 -19.27
CA GLU A 123 20.48 4.36 -20.12
C GLU A 123 20.77 4.90 -21.53
N GLN A 124 19.83 5.63 -22.15
CA GLN A 124 20.03 6.19 -23.49
C GLN A 124 21.08 7.31 -23.54
N MET A 125 21.18 8.17 -22.52
CA MET A 125 22.24 9.19 -22.45
C MET A 125 23.62 8.59 -22.16
N SER A 126 23.70 7.46 -21.43
CA SER A 126 24.98 6.75 -21.20
C SER A 126 25.49 6.04 -22.46
N GLU A 127 24.62 5.60 -23.37
CA GLU A 127 25.03 5.03 -24.67
C GLU A 127 25.42 6.11 -25.68
N TYR A 128 24.79 7.29 -25.65
CA TYR A 128 25.12 8.39 -26.57
C TYR A 128 26.36 9.20 -26.18
N GLY A 129 26.86 9.01 -24.95
CA GLY A 129 28.07 9.65 -24.43
C GLY A 129 29.36 8.82 -24.58
N ARG A 130 29.32 7.70 -25.30
CA ARG A 130 30.51 6.88 -25.65
C ARG A 130 30.85 6.97 -27.13
#